data_AF-A0A9W6SZC3-F1
#
_entry.id   AF-A0A9W6SZC3-F1
#
_cell.length_a   1.000
_cell.length_b   1.000
_cell.length_c   1.000
_cell.angle_alpha   90.00
_cell.angle_beta   90.00
_cell.angle_gamma   90.00
#
_symmetry.space_group_name_H-M   'P 1'
#
loop_
_entity.id
_entity.type
_entity.pdbx_description
1 polymer ?
#
loop_
_entity_poly.entity_id
_entity_poly.type
_entity_poly.pdbx_seq_one_letter_code
_entity_poly.pdbx_strand_id
1 'polypeptide(L)'
;MLLNLHKKEWQSGLIMPNYNDQEEHNKETLDKMVKLSGLYITRVQEEKELSEKELNTRYVGKQDPKKHLGEAADSLIEENTVSLLSGNVNRLAIQ
;
A
#
# COMPACT_ATOMS: atom_id res chain seq x y z
N MET A 1 28.10 -18.49 -12.23
CA MET A 1 28.34 -17.18 -11.56
C MET A 1 27.14 -16.24 -11.65
N LEU A 2 26.38 -16.20 -12.76
CA LEU A 2 25.13 -15.42 -12.88
C LEU A 2 23.99 -15.86 -11.95
N LEU A 3 24.00 -17.11 -11.49
CA LEU A 3 22.95 -17.67 -10.63
C LEU A 3 22.85 -17.02 -9.24
N ASN A 4 23.84 -16.22 -8.82
CA ASN A 4 23.86 -15.57 -7.51
C ASN A 4 23.51 -14.07 -7.57
N LEU A 5 23.23 -13.50 -8.74
CA LEU A 5 23.03 -12.05 -8.89
C LEU A 5 21.75 -11.53 -8.20
N HIS A 6 20.74 -12.39 -8.04
CA HIS A 6 19.47 -12.07 -7.38
C HIS A 6 19.49 -12.34 -5.87
N LYS A 7 20.57 -12.97 -5.35
CA LYS A 7 20.67 -13.30 -3.94
C LYS A 7 20.94 -12.01 -3.17
N LYS A 8 19.89 -11.46 -2.57
CA LYS A 8 20.02 -10.37 -1.60
C LYS A 8 20.93 -10.83 -0.48
N GLU A 9 21.78 -9.94 -0.01
CA GLU A 9 22.56 -10.20 1.21
C GLU A 9 21.59 -10.53 2.34
N TRP A 10 21.91 -11.56 3.13
CA TRP A 10 21.05 -12.00 4.24
C TRP A 10 20.79 -10.88 5.26
N GLN A 11 21.67 -9.89 5.32
CA GLN A 11 21.57 -8.69 6.14
C GLN A 11 20.46 -7.73 5.67
N SER A 12 20.04 -7.80 4.40
CA SER A 12 19.05 -6.89 3.83
C SER A 12 17.69 -6.94 4.54
N GLY A 13 17.36 -8.04 5.23
CA GLY A 13 16.13 -8.15 6.02
C GLY A 13 16.24 -7.60 7.46
N LEU A 14 17.46 -7.34 7.93
CA LEU A 14 17.76 -6.81 9.26
C LEU A 14 17.99 -5.30 9.27
N ILE A 15 18.26 -4.72 8.09
CA ILE A 15 18.40 -3.27 7.91
C ILE A 15 17.01 -2.63 8.09
N MET A 16 16.87 -1.82 9.15
CA MET A 16 15.67 -1.02 9.34
C MET A 16 15.80 0.31 8.59
N PRO A 17 14.77 0.72 7.83
CA PRO A 17 14.72 2.05 7.25
C PRO A 17 14.59 3.12 8.36
N ASN A 18 14.88 4.37 8.02
CA ASN A 18 14.72 5.49 8.94
C ASN A 18 13.25 5.65 9.33
N TYR A 19 12.98 5.76 10.64
CA TYR A 19 11.61 5.91 11.15
C TYR A 19 10.93 7.19 10.66
N ASN A 20 11.67 8.29 10.50
CA ASN A 20 11.09 9.55 10.02
C ASN A 20 10.57 9.40 8.58
N ASP A 21 11.34 8.75 7.71
CA ASP A 21 10.98 8.54 6.31
C ASP A 21 9.75 7.60 6.22
N GLN A 22 9.68 6.58 7.10
CA GLN A 22 8.52 5.69 7.19
C GLN A 22 7.27 6.42 7.70
N GLU A 23 7.40 7.31 8.67
CA GLU A 23 6.28 8.12 9.15
C GLU A 23 5.74 9.06 8.07
N GLU A 24 6.62 9.71 7.30
CA GLU A 24 6.24 10.54 6.16
C GLU A 24 5.54 9.71 5.08
N HIS A 25 6.10 8.56 4.71
CA HIS A 25 5.50 7.65 3.75
C HIS A 25 4.11 7.15 4.18
N ASN A 26 3.97 6.76 5.45
CA ASN A 26 2.71 6.32 6.02
C ASN A 26 1.67 7.44 5.98
N LYS A 27 2.06 8.67 6.33
CA LYS A 27 1.17 9.84 6.30
C LYS A 27 0.71 10.15 4.87
N GLU A 28 1.63 10.17 3.91
CA GLU A 28 1.27 10.40 2.50
C GLU A 28 0.33 9.31 1.96
N THR A 29 0.57 8.06 2.32
CA THR A 29 -0.25 6.92 1.89
C THR A 29 -1.66 7.02 2.48
N LEU A 30 -1.78 7.39 3.76
CA LEU A 30 -3.07 7.64 4.39
C LEU A 30 -3.82 8.83 3.74
N ASP A 31 -3.11 9.92 3.44
CA ASP A 31 -3.71 11.07 2.74
C ASP A 31 -4.23 10.68 1.34
N LYS A 32 -3.50 9.82 0.61
CA LYS A 32 -3.96 9.23 -0.66
C LYS A 32 -5.19 8.34 -0.45
N MET A 33 -5.21 7.50 0.59
CA MET A 33 -6.37 6.65 0.91
C MET A 33 -7.62 7.48 1.24
N VAL A 34 -7.49 8.61 1.94
CA VAL A 34 -8.62 9.52 2.21
C VAL A 34 -9.20 10.07 0.90
N LYS A 35 -8.34 10.49 -0.04
CA LYS A 35 -8.78 10.96 -1.36
C LYS A 35 -9.50 9.86 -2.15
N LEU A 36 -8.94 8.65 -2.17
CA LEU A 36 -9.55 7.48 -2.83
C LEU A 36 -10.88 7.09 -2.17
N SER A 37 -11.00 7.25 -0.86
CA SER A 37 -12.26 6.99 -0.12
C SER A 37 -13.36 7.97 -0.51
N GLY A 38 -13.03 9.25 -0.69
CA GLY A 38 -13.96 10.25 -1.22
C GLY A 38 -14.46 9.86 -2.62
N LEU A 39 -13.55 9.47 -3.51
CA LEU A 39 -13.89 9.01 -4.86
C LEU A 39 -14.74 7.73 -4.85
N TYR A 40 -14.45 6.79 -3.94
CA TYR A 40 -15.24 5.58 -3.76
C TYR A 40 -16.67 5.90 -3.33
N ILE A 41 -16.88 6.83 -2.39
CA ILE A 41 -18.22 7.26 -1.97
C ILE A 41 -18.99 7.86 -3.14
N THR A 42 -18.38 8.75 -3.92
CA THR A 42 -19.02 9.32 -5.13
C THR A 42 -19.39 8.23 -6.12
N ARG A 43 -18.51 7.24 -6.33
CA ARG A 43 -18.78 6.11 -7.23
C ARG A 43 -19.97 5.27 -6.77
N VAL A 44 -20.06 4.97 -5.48
CA VAL A 44 -21.19 4.23 -4.90
C VAL A 44 -22.50 5.00 -5.02
N GLN A 45 -22.46 6.34 -4.92
CA GLN A 45 -23.64 7.17 -5.16
C GLN A 45 -24.10 7.09 -6.63
N GLU A 46 -23.17 7.18 -7.57
CA GLU A 46 -23.48 7.07 -9.00
C GLU A 46 -23.95 5.66 -9.42
N GLU A 47 -23.46 4.60 -8.78
CA GLU A 47 -23.95 3.22 -8.95
C GLU A 47 -25.43 3.07 -8.59
N LYS A 48 -25.96 3.91 -7.69
CA LYS A 48 -27.37 3.90 -7.31
C LYS A 48 -28.28 4.57 -8.35
N GLU A 49 -27.73 5.50 -9.13
CA GLU A 49 -28.48 6.32 -10.08
C GLU A 49 -28.43 5.79 -11.52
N LEU A 50 -27.34 5.14 -11.92
CA LEU A 50 -27.11 4.65 -13.30
C LEU A 50 -27.17 3.13 -13.43
N SER A 51 -27.44 2.66 -14.65
CA SER A 51 -27.34 1.24 -15.01
C SER A 51 -25.87 0.79 -15.13
N GLU A 52 -25.59 -0.46 -14.76
CA GLU A 52 -24.24 -1.05 -14.75
C GLU A 52 -23.52 -0.96 -16.11
N LYS A 53 -24.25 -1.04 -17.23
CA LYS A 53 -23.68 -0.90 -18.59
C LYS A 53 -23.20 0.53 -18.89
N GLU A 54 -23.95 1.52 -18.44
CA GLU A 54 -23.60 2.94 -18.61
C GLU A 54 -22.41 3.30 -17.71
N LEU A 55 -22.39 2.74 -16.51
CA LEU A 55 -21.30 2.90 -15.56
C LEU A 55 -19.99 2.30 -16.08
N ASN A 56 -20.04 1.08 -16.60
CA ASN A 56 -18.88 0.45 -17.23
C ASN A 56 -18.33 1.32 -18.36
N THR A 57 -19.20 1.86 -19.22
CA THR A 57 -18.79 2.74 -20.33
C THR A 57 -18.15 4.05 -19.84
N ARG A 58 -18.72 4.68 -18.80
CA ARG A 58 -18.23 5.94 -18.21
C ARG A 58 -16.87 5.81 -17.53
N TYR A 59 -16.55 4.61 -17.05
CA TYR A 59 -15.37 4.35 -16.22
C TYR A 59 -14.30 3.48 -16.86
N VAL A 60 -14.47 3.06 -18.12
CA VAL A 60 -13.37 2.49 -18.89
C VAL A 60 -12.19 3.46 -18.91
N GLY A 61 -11.00 2.98 -18.52
CA GLY A 61 -9.77 3.76 -18.51
C GLY A 61 -9.60 4.72 -17.33
N LYS A 62 -10.60 4.85 -16.43
CA LYS A 62 -10.44 5.58 -15.17
C LYS A 62 -9.99 4.62 -14.07
N GLN A 63 -9.25 5.17 -13.11
CA GLN A 63 -8.78 4.44 -11.95
C GLN A 63 -9.97 3.93 -11.12
N ASP A 64 -10.04 2.62 -10.86
CA ASP A 64 -11.06 2.05 -9.97
C ASP A 64 -10.68 2.36 -8.50
N PRO A 65 -11.43 3.24 -7.81
CA PRO A 65 -11.09 3.66 -6.45
C PRO A 65 -11.18 2.50 -5.45
N LYS A 66 -12.03 1.50 -5.68
CA LYS A 66 -12.15 0.33 -4.80
C LYS A 66 -10.88 -0.52 -4.84
N LYS A 67 -10.43 -0.81 -6.06
CA LYS A 67 -9.23 -1.63 -6.27
C LYS A 67 -7.98 -0.95 -5.70
N HIS A 68 -7.81 0.35 -5.94
CA HIS A 68 -6.64 1.09 -5.47
C HIS A 68 -6.66 1.36 -3.97
N LEU A 69 -7.83 1.44 -3.34
CA LEU A 69 -7.93 1.42 -1.88
C LEU A 69 -7.40 0.12 -1.28
N GLY A 70 -7.76 -1.02 -1.89
CA GLY A 70 -7.25 -2.33 -1.49
C GLY A 70 -5.73 -2.43 -1.64
N GLU A 71 -5.20 -2.07 -2.82
CA GLU A 71 -3.76 -2.10 -3.09
C GLU A 71 -2.95 -1.20 -2.14
N ALA A 72 -3.45 0.00 -1.84
CA ALA A 72 -2.82 0.90 -0.88
C ALA A 72 -2.85 0.36 0.55
N ALA A 73 -3.97 -0.26 0.96
CA ALA A 73 -4.10 -0.86 2.28
C ALA A 73 -3.16 -2.07 2.46
N ASP A 74 -3.12 -2.97 1.47
CA ASP A 74 -2.26 -4.15 1.51
C ASP A 74 -0.78 -3.76 1.61
N SER A 75 -0.35 -2.79 0.79
CA SER A 75 1.03 -2.29 0.81
C SER A 75 1.39 -1.68 2.18
N LEU A 76 0.50 -0.86 2.74
CA LEU A 76 0.71 -0.22 4.04
C LEU A 76 0.78 -1.25 5.18
N ILE A 77 -0.04 -2.29 5.14
CA ILE A 77 -0.04 -3.36 6.14
C ILE A 77 1.25 -4.18 6.05
N GLU A 78 1.67 -4.54 4.84
CA GLU A 78 2.90 -5.29 4.61
C GLU A 78 4.11 -4.56 5.16
N GLU A 79 4.31 -3.30 4.76
CA GLU A 79 5.45 -2.47 5.17
C GLU A 79 5.51 -2.28 6.69
N ASN A 80 4.39 -1.95 7.33
CA ASN A 80 4.36 -1.73 8.77
C ASN A 80 4.54 -3.04 9.56
N THR A 81 4.04 -4.16 9.04
CA THR A 81 4.25 -5.48 9.68
C THR A 81 5.71 -5.88 9.64
N VAL A 82 6.39 -5.70 8.51
CA VAL A 82 7.83 -5.97 8.37
C VAL A 82 8.63 -5.05 9.29
N SER A 83 8.32 -3.74 9.31
CA SER A 83 8.99 -2.77 10.18
C SER A 83 8.88 -3.15 11.67
N LEU A 84 7.69 -3.53 12.12
CA LEU A 84 7.43 -3.91 13.51
C LEU A 84 8.13 -5.23 13.89
N LEU A 85 8.12 -6.22 12.98
CA LEU A 85 8.83 -7.48 13.19
C LEU A 85 10.35 -7.26 13.26
N SER A 86 10.92 -6.52 12.31
CA SER A 86 12.35 -6.23 12.25
C SER A 86 12.81 -5.46 13.49
N GLY A 87 12.03 -4.50 13.97
CA GLY A 87 12.31 -3.79 15.23
C GLY A 87 12.37 -4.72 16.44
N ASN A 88 11.41 -5.64 16.55
CA ASN A 88 11.38 -6.60 17.66
C ASN A 88 12.53 -7.63 17.57
N VAL A 89 12.83 -8.14 16.38
CA VAL A 89 13.94 -9.08 16.17
C VAL A 89 15.27 -8.41 16.48
N ASN A 90 15.51 -7.20 15.98
CA ASN A 90 16.74 -6.46 16.27
C ASN A 90 16.90 -6.21 17.77
N ARG A 91 15.82 -5.85 18.48
CA ARG A 91 15.84 -5.67 19.94
C ARG A 91 16.22 -6.93 20.73
N LEU A 92 15.77 -8.11 20.28
CA LEU A 92 16.00 -9.38 20.98
C LEU A 92 17.30 -10.08 20.57
N ALA A 93 17.70 -9.96 19.31
CA ALA A 93 18.83 -10.69 18.74
C ALA A 93 20.15 -9.92 18.79
N ILE A 94 20.09 -8.58 18.83
CA ILE A 94 21.27 -7.71 18.81
C ILE A 94 21.23 -6.88 20.09
N GLN A 95 21.88 -7.38 21.14
CA GLN A 95 22.10 -6.68 22.41
C GLN A 95 23.58 -6.33 22.57
#